data_AF-B9CM41-F1
#
_entry.id   AF-B9CM41-F1
#
_cell.length_a   1.000
_cell.length_b   1.000
_cell.length_c   1.000
_cell.angle_alpha   90.00
_cell.angle_beta   90.00
_cell.angle_gamma   90.00
#
_symmetry.space_group_name_H-M   'P 1'
#
loop_
_entity.id
_entity.type
_entity.pdbx_description
1 polymer ?
#
loop_
_entity_poly.entity_id
_entity_poly.type
_entity_poly.pdbx_seq_one_letter_code
_entity_poly.pdbx_strand_id
1 'polypeptide(L)'
;MVTYSDYDEILFSNDAFGQHYAPSTRFEDESDYCEVMKQTRKYYANIVLPYGRQADSAVTAVKSIGLENINIIAPVHRPQRDSHFQRYVSLLGF
;
A
#
# COMPACT_ATOMS: atom_id res chain seq x y z
N MET A 1 9.40 -7.59 -2.32
CA MET A 1 9.58 -7.54 -3.80
C MET A 1 8.39 -6.78 -4.36
N VAL A 2 8.62 -5.89 -5.31
CA VAL A 2 7.54 -5.18 -6.01
C VAL A 2 7.62 -5.48 -7.50
N THR A 3 6.49 -5.38 -8.20
CA THR A 3 6.42 -5.52 -9.65
C THR A 3 5.47 -4.47 -10.19
N TYR A 4 5.84 -3.78 -11.25
CA TYR A 4 5.05 -2.70 -11.82
C TYR A 4 4.66 -3.07 -13.25
N SER A 5 3.38 -2.84 -13.59
CA SER A 5 2.86 -2.94 -14.96
C SER A 5 2.68 -1.53 -15.50
N ASP A 6 3.60 -1.09 -16.38
CA ASP A 6 3.52 0.22 -17.02
C ASP A 6 2.27 0.37 -17.89
N TYR A 7 1.77 -0.73 -18.47
CA TYR A 7 0.60 -0.73 -19.35
C TYR A 7 -0.71 -0.51 -18.58
N ASP A 8 -0.83 -1.12 -17.39
CA ASP A 8 -2.04 -1.04 -16.57
C ASP A 8 -1.94 0.03 -15.46
N GLU A 9 -0.76 0.61 -15.25
CA GLU A 9 -0.44 1.54 -14.17
C GLU A 9 -0.68 0.92 -12.77
N ILE A 10 -0.29 -0.36 -12.61
CA ILE A 10 -0.50 -1.14 -11.38
C ILE A 10 0.82 -1.51 -10.72
N LEU A 11 0.98 -1.15 -9.45
CA LEU A 11 2.08 -1.62 -8.59
C LEU A 11 1.65 -2.81 -7.75
N PHE A 12 2.16 -4.00 -8.06
CA PHE A 12 2.04 -5.19 -7.23
C PHE A 12 3.09 -5.16 -6.11
N SER A 13 2.70 -4.74 -4.92
CA SER A 13 3.61 -4.41 -3.82
C SER A 13 3.87 -5.55 -2.81
N ASN A 14 3.23 -6.71 -3.02
CA ASN A 14 3.29 -7.85 -2.08
C ASN A 14 2.87 -7.41 -0.66
N ASP A 15 3.66 -7.65 0.39
CA ASP A 15 3.31 -7.27 1.76
C ASP A 15 3.41 -5.76 2.01
N ALA A 16 4.19 -5.03 1.20
CA ALA A 16 4.31 -3.59 1.35
C ALA A 16 2.97 -2.91 1.08
N PHE A 17 2.61 -1.95 1.94
CA PHE A 17 1.34 -1.23 1.92
C PHE A 17 0.10 -2.07 2.24
N GLY A 18 0.24 -3.36 2.54
CA GLY A 18 -0.89 -4.25 2.85
C GLY A 18 -1.52 -4.08 4.23
N GLN A 19 -2.65 -4.77 4.45
CA GLN A 19 -3.36 -4.80 5.73
C GLN A 19 -4.23 -6.04 5.92
N HIS A 20 -4.35 -6.54 7.16
CA HIS A 20 -5.24 -7.67 7.46
C HIS A 20 -6.66 -7.19 7.78
N TYR A 21 -7.47 -7.01 6.74
CA TYR A 21 -8.87 -6.65 6.86
C TYR A 21 -9.68 -7.34 5.77
N ALA A 22 -10.76 -8.02 6.17
CA ALA A 22 -11.61 -8.82 5.29
C ALA A 22 -13.05 -8.27 5.23
N PRO A 23 -13.28 -7.08 4.64
CA PRO A 23 -14.62 -6.59 4.37
C PRO A 23 -15.21 -7.28 3.12
N SER A 24 -16.49 -7.05 2.86
CA SER A 24 -17.16 -7.50 1.62
C SER A 24 -16.77 -6.66 0.38
N THR A 25 -16.16 -5.50 0.61
CA THR A 25 -15.74 -4.54 -0.41
C THR A 25 -14.38 -4.90 -1.01
N ARG A 26 -14.11 -4.43 -2.23
CA ARG A 26 -12.89 -4.80 -2.95
C ARG A 26 -11.77 -3.82 -2.73
N PHE A 27 -12.09 -2.52 -2.79
CA PHE A 27 -11.12 -1.45 -2.61
C PHE A 27 -11.25 -0.80 -1.24
N GLU A 28 -10.19 -0.15 -0.78
CA GLU A 28 -10.13 0.48 0.54
C GLU A 28 -11.11 1.64 0.73
N ASP A 29 -11.32 2.42 -0.33
CA ASP A 29 -12.17 3.62 -0.38
C ASP A 29 -13.66 3.28 -0.25
N GLU A 30 -14.03 2.02 -0.45
CA GLU A 30 -15.37 1.49 -0.26
C GLU A 30 -15.66 1.13 1.21
N SER A 31 -14.70 1.26 2.13
CA SER A 31 -14.83 0.85 3.54
C SER A 31 -14.66 1.98 4.52
N ASP A 32 -15.01 1.70 5.79
CA ASP A 32 -14.75 2.64 6.87
C ASP A 32 -13.25 2.94 6.98
N TYR A 33 -12.91 4.20 6.75
CA TYR A 33 -11.53 4.68 6.73
C TYR A 33 -10.81 4.45 8.06
N CYS A 34 -11.51 4.62 9.18
CA CYS A 34 -10.92 4.44 10.51
C CYS A 34 -10.50 3.00 10.75
N GLU A 35 -11.32 2.03 10.37
CA GLU A 35 -11.00 0.61 10.50
C GLU A 35 -9.87 0.20 9.53
N VAL A 36 -9.90 0.67 8.28
CA VAL A 36 -8.82 0.48 7.29
C VAL A 36 -7.46 0.96 7.83
N MET A 37 -7.42 2.19 8.36
CA MET A 37 -6.19 2.77 8.90
C MET A 37 -5.71 2.04 10.16
N LYS A 38 -6.62 1.61 11.02
CA LYS A 38 -6.30 0.81 12.21
C LYS A 38 -5.67 -0.53 11.84
N GLN A 39 -6.25 -1.26 10.88
CA GLN A 39 -5.70 -2.53 10.43
C GLN A 39 -4.34 -2.37 9.75
N THR A 40 -4.15 -1.28 9.01
CA THR A 40 -2.87 -1.05 8.35
C THR A 40 -1.75 -0.66 9.31
N ARG A 41 -2.02 0.22 10.28
CA ARG A 41 -1.02 0.53 11.33
C ARG A 41 -0.63 -0.71 12.10
N LYS A 42 -1.60 -1.57 12.43
CA LYS A 42 -1.35 -2.87 13.07
C LYS A 42 -0.48 -3.76 12.19
N TYR A 43 -0.80 -3.88 10.90
CA TYR A 43 -0.02 -4.67 9.94
C TYR A 43 1.41 -4.16 9.82
N TYR A 44 1.59 -2.85 9.62
CA TYR A 44 2.90 -2.22 9.53
C TYR A 44 3.73 -2.49 10.79
N ALA A 45 3.20 -2.19 11.98
CA ALA A 45 3.92 -2.33 13.23
C ALA A 45 4.35 -3.77 13.54
N ASN A 46 3.54 -4.77 13.15
CA ASN A 46 3.79 -6.17 13.50
C ASN A 46 4.49 -6.98 12.41
N ILE A 47 4.38 -6.58 11.14
CA ILE A 47 4.88 -7.36 10.00
C ILE A 47 5.94 -6.61 9.22
N VAL A 48 5.68 -5.36 8.83
CA VAL A 48 6.57 -4.63 7.91
C VAL A 48 7.73 -3.95 8.62
N LEU A 49 7.49 -3.36 9.80
CA LEU A 49 8.46 -2.55 10.55
C LEU A 49 9.82 -3.26 10.81
N PRO A 50 9.87 -4.56 11.16
CA PRO A 50 11.14 -5.28 11.31
C PRO A 50 11.98 -5.36 10.03
N TYR A 51 11.36 -5.16 8.85
CA TYR A 51 11.97 -5.25 7.52
C TYR A 51 12.13 -3.86 6.88
N GLY A 52 12.60 -2.88 7.65
CA GLY A 52 12.73 -1.49 7.21
C GLY A 52 13.46 -1.30 5.88
N ARG A 53 14.54 -2.05 5.61
CA ARG A 53 15.27 -1.94 4.32
C ARG A 53 14.41 -2.34 3.12
N GLN A 54 13.56 -3.35 3.27
CA GLN A 54 12.64 -3.82 2.24
C GLN A 54 11.49 -2.83 2.07
N ALA A 55 11.00 -2.26 3.17
CA ALA A 55 10.01 -1.19 3.14
C ALA A 55 10.55 0.05 2.40
N ASP A 56 11.77 0.49 2.73
CA ASP A 56 12.45 1.60 2.06
C ASP A 56 12.64 1.34 0.56
N SER A 57 12.94 0.09 0.19
CA SER A 57 13.07 -0.30 -1.23
C SER A 57 11.74 -0.19 -1.97
N ALA A 58 10.63 -0.57 -1.33
CA ALA A 58 9.29 -0.41 -1.91
C ALA A 58 8.90 1.06 -2.06
N VAL A 59 9.20 1.89 -1.05
CA VAL A 59 8.99 3.35 -1.10
C VAL A 59 9.85 3.99 -2.20
N THR A 60 11.11 3.56 -2.34
CA THR A 60 12.01 4.04 -3.40
C THR A 60 11.49 3.69 -4.78
N ALA A 61 10.97 2.47 -4.97
CA ALA A 61 10.37 2.05 -6.24
C ALA A 61 9.18 2.95 -6.61
N VAL A 62 8.27 3.21 -5.66
CA VAL A 62 7.15 4.14 -5.85
C VAL A 62 7.65 5.53 -6.25
N LYS A 63 8.62 6.08 -5.50
CA LYS A 63 9.21 7.40 -5.80
C LYS A 63 9.87 7.45 -7.18
N SER A 64 10.45 6.34 -7.65
CA SER A 64 11.11 6.27 -8.97
C SER A 64 10.14 6.17 -10.14
N ILE A 65 8.98 5.56 -9.94
CA ILE A 65 7.92 5.45 -10.97
C ILE A 65 7.16 6.78 -11.10
N GLY A 66 7.03 7.53 -9.99
CA GLY A 66 6.15 8.69 -9.90
C GLY A 66 4.73 8.24 -9.52
N LEU A 67 4.18 8.86 -8.48
CA LEU A 67 2.85 8.49 -7.96
C LEU A 67 1.75 8.73 -8.99
N GLU A 68 1.91 9.76 -9.81
CA GLU A 68 1.01 10.12 -10.90
C GLU A 68 0.90 9.04 -11.99
N ASN A 69 1.85 8.11 -12.05
CA ASN A 69 1.85 7.00 -13.00
C ASN A 69 1.32 5.70 -12.36
N ILE A 70 0.80 5.75 -11.13
CA ILE A 70 0.28 4.57 -10.42
C ILE A 70 -1.20 4.78 -10.13
N ASN A 71 -2.06 4.08 -10.86
CA ASN A 71 -3.50 4.10 -10.64
C ASN A 71 -3.93 3.19 -9.47
N ILE A 72 -3.28 2.03 -9.34
CA ILE A 72 -3.59 1.02 -8.32
C ILE A 72 -2.33 0.50 -7.65
N ILE A 73 -2.38 0.38 -6.32
CA ILE A 73 -1.39 -0.36 -5.54
C ILE A 73 -2.06 -1.65 -5.05
N ALA A 74 -1.52 -2.78 -5.50
CA ALA A 74 -2.07 -4.10 -5.31
C ALA A 74 -1.15 -4.94 -4.40
N PRO A 75 -1.21 -4.75 -3.06
CA PRO A 75 -0.59 -5.69 -2.14
C PRO A 75 -1.36 -7.02 -2.14
N VAL A 76 -0.71 -8.07 -1.63
CA VAL A 76 -1.36 -9.39 -1.48
C VAL A 76 -2.50 -9.38 -0.45
N HIS A 77 -2.56 -8.33 0.37
CA HIS A 77 -3.55 -8.14 1.43
C HIS A 77 -4.47 -6.93 1.19
N ARG A 78 -5.07 -6.86 -0.01
CA ARG A 78 -6.15 -5.94 -0.45
C ARG A 78 -5.69 -4.74 -1.29
N PRO A 79 -6.23 -4.55 -2.51
CA PRO A 79 -5.85 -3.46 -3.40
C PRO A 79 -6.39 -2.08 -2.98
N GLN A 80 -5.66 -1.05 -3.41
CA GLN A 80 -5.82 0.36 -3.03
C GLN A 80 -5.81 1.21 -4.29
N ARG A 81 -6.64 2.25 -4.33
CA ARG A 81 -6.68 3.24 -5.41
C ARG A 81 -5.92 4.49 -4.98
N ASP A 82 -5.27 5.15 -5.93
CA ASP A 82 -4.33 6.25 -5.70
C ASP A 82 -4.85 7.37 -4.75
N SER A 83 -6.15 7.66 -4.74
CA SER A 83 -6.76 8.78 -4.00
C SER A 83 -6.42 8.85 -2.50
N HIS A 84 -5.95 7.76 -1.88
CA HIS A 84 -5.55 7.72 -0.47
C HIS A 84 -4.11 7.27 -0.20
N PHE A 85 -3.33 6.92 -1.23
CA PHE A 85 -2.00 6.35 -1.01
C PHE A 85 -0.98 7.35 -0.45
N GLN A 86 -1.01 8.62 -0.87
CA GLN A 86 -0.15 9.64 -0.26
C GLN A 86 -0.39 9.78 1.26
N ARG A 87 -1.63 9.57 1.70
CA ARG A 87 -2.01 9.56 3.11
C ARG A 87 -1.40 8.36 3.84
N TYR A 88 -1.28 7.22 3.16
CA TYR A 88 -0.63 6.02 3.69
C TYR A 88 0.86 6.21 3.94
N VAL A 89 1.60 6.70 2.94
CA VAL A 89 3.06 6.90 3.02
C VAL A 89 3.40 7.91 4.11
N SER A 90 2.69 9.04 4.13
CA SER A 90 2.90 10.10 5.14
C SER A 90 2.58 9.65 6.57
N LEU A 91 1.56 8.81 6.78
CA LEU A 91 1.18 8.33 8.12
C LEU A 91 2.09 7.24 8.68
N LEU A 92 2.89 6.58 7.83
CA LEU A 92 3.87 5.57 8.23
C LEU A 92 5.28 6.15 8.41
N GLY A 93 5.47 7.45 8.14
CA GLY A 93 6.72 8.17 8.39
C GLY A 93 7.75 8.08 7.27
N PHE A 94 7.31 7.85 6.02
CA PHE A 94 8.16 7.74 4.82
C PHE A 94 8.14 8.98 3.91
#